data_AF-A0A8J4EZP5-F1
#
_entry.id   AF-A0A8J4EZP5-F1
#
_cell.length_a   1.000
_cell.length_b   1.000
_cell.length_c   1.000
_cell.angle_alpha   90.00
_cell.angle_beta   90.00
_cell.angle_gamma   90.00
#
_symmetry.space_group_name_H-M   'P 1'
#
loop_
_entity.id
_entity.type
_entity.pdbx_description
1 polymer ?
#
loop_
_entity_poly.entity_id
_entity_poly.type
_entity_poly.pdbx_seq_one_letter_code
_entity_poly.pdbx_strand_id
1 'polypeptide(L)'
;MAKWGEGDPRWLVEHRDDGKNVNGWHWEEKDRKEWTKARLAELFSDLVLHELEDAAEGEPQRLKVERLKELTGDASITTRKGNKRFAVFDLSVALAWEGMVAGSTTVVKGDIRIEEVHSTGDEDDYVYSVTVEGSGAAQAKLRAAVADPAIKVKVYATIGQCIKELRDQA
;
A
#
# COMPACT_ATOMS: atom_id res chain seq x y z
N MET A 1 -8.75 -28.29 43.86
CA MET A 1 -7.60 -28.94 43.20
C MET A 1 -8.13 -30.18 42.49
N ALA A 2 -7.91 -30.31 41.18
CA ALA A 2 -8.30 -31.52 40.44
C ALA A 2 -7.47 -32.71 40.91
N LYS A 3 -8.11 -33.89 41.05
CA LYS A 3 -7.43 -35.12 41.48
C LYS A 3 -6.60 -35.67 40.33
N TRP A 4 -5.40 -36.16 40.62
CA TRP A 4 -4.53 -36.81 39.64
C TRP A 4 -5.23 -38.02 39.02
N GLY A 5 -5.48 -37.99 37.71
CA GLY A 5 -6.12 -39.08 36.96
C GLY A 5 -7.61 -38.90 36.66
N GLU A 6 -8.29 -37.90 37.23
CA GLU A 6 -9.64 -37.51 36.84
C GLU A 6 -9.56 -36.19 36.05
N GLY A 7 -9.65 -36.27 34.71
CA GLY A 7 -9.78 -35.08 33.87
C GLY A 7 -11.02 -34.29 34.27
N ASP A 8 -10.87 -33.01 34.58
CA ASP A 8 -11.99 -32.14 34.92
C ASP A 8 -12.92 -32.03 33.70
N PRO A 9 -14.24 -32.34 33.80
CA PRO A 9 -15.17 -32.26 32.68
C PRO A 9 -15.35 -30.83 32.14
N ARG A 10 -14.86 -29.79 32.82
CA ARG A 10 -14.75 -28.42 32.29
C ARG A 10 -13.55 -28.20 31.37
N TRP A 11 -12.58 -29.10 31.38
CA TRP A 11 -11.40 -29.11 30.51
C TRP A 11 -11.51 -30.25 29.50
N LEU A 12 -12.29 -30.03 28.44
CA LEU A 12 -12.16 -30.83 27.22
C LEU A 12 -10.88 -30.44 26.49
N VAL A 13 -9.79 -31.13 26.79
CA VAL A 13 -8.63 -31.19 25.88
C VAL A 13 -8.79 -32.46 25.04
N GLU A 14 -9.83 -32.48 24.19
CA GLU A 14 -9.90 -33.48 23.13
C GLU A 14 -8.92 -33.08 22.02
N HIS A 15 -7.93 -33.93 21.77
CA HIS A 15 -7.16 -33.89 20.54
C HIS A 15 -8.14 -34.15 19.38
N ARG A 16 -8.47 -33.10 18.63
CA ARG A 16 -9.26 -33.25 17.40
C ARG A 16 -8.31 -33.41 16.23
N ASP A 17 -8.51 -34.46 15.44
CA ASP A 17 -7.76 -34.73 14.21
C ASP A 17 -8.03 -33.69 13.10
N ASP A 18 -9.06 -32.83 13.26
CA ASP A 18 -9.46 -31.87 12.23
C ASP A 18 -8.61 -30.59 12.18
N GLY A 19 -7.72 -30.37 13.15
CA GLY A 19 -6.74 -29.28 13.15
C GLY A 19 -7.33 -27.87 13.06
N LYS A 20 -8.65 -27.71 13.25
CA LYS A 20 -9.34 -26.43 13.06
C LYS A 20 -9.02 -25.47 14.20
N ASN A 21 -8.81 -24.21 13.86
CA ASN A 21 -8.64 -23.12 14.83
C ASN A 21 -9.98 -22.77 15.50
N VAL A 22 -10.46 -23.65 16.37
CA VAL A 22 -11.75 -23.49 17.05
C VAL A 22 -11.70 -22.22 17.90
N ASN A 23 -12.65 -21.30 17.64
CA ASN A 23 -12.77 -19.99 18.29
C ASN A 23 -11.57 -19.03 18.11
N GLY A 24 -10.64 -19.28 17.18
CA GLY A 24 -9.56 -18.34 16.86
C GLY A 24 -8.53 -18.14 17.99
N TRP A 25 -8.25 -19.19 18.77
CA TRP A 25 -7.30 -19.15 19.89
C TRP A 25 -5.89 -19.58 19.50
N HIS A 26 -5.76 -20.41 18.45
CA HIS A 26 -4.47 -20.71 17.86
C HIS A 26 -4.08 -19.59 16.90
N TRP A 27 -2.79 -19.28 16.85
CA TRP A 27 -2.25 -18.34 15.88
C TRP A 27 -2.53 -18.87 14.47
N GLU A 28 -3.15 -18.03 13.65
CA GLU A 28 -3.34 -18.29 12.23
C GLU A 28 -2.92 -17.03 11.48
N GLU A 29 -2.14 -17.20 10.43
CA GLU A 29 -1.68 -16.12 9.58
C GLU A 29 -2.07 -16.39 8.14
N LYS A 30 -2.73 -15.41 7.53
CA LYS A 30 -3.16 -15.46 6.15
C LYS A 30 -2.45 -14.38 5.35
N ASP A 31 -1.64 -14.81 4.38
CA ASP A 31 -0.98 -13.92 3.43
C ASP A 31 -2.02 -13.11 2.64
N ARG A 32 -1.75 -11.81 2.50
CA ARG A 32 -2.54 -10.83 1.75
C ARG A 32 -1.69 -10.00 0.79
N LYS A 33 -0.42 -10.35 0.57
CA LYS A 33 0.49 -9.59 -0.30
C LYS A 33 -0.02 -9.50 -1.72
N GLU A 34 -0.45 -10.61 -2.31
CA GLU A 34 -0.96 -10.63 -3.69
C GLU A 34 -2.26 -9.84 -3.83
N TRP A 35 -3.13 -9.88 -2.81
CA TRP A 35 -4.34 -9.06 -2.79
C TRP A 35 -3.99 -7.58 -2.72
N THR A 36 -3.07 -7.18 -1.82
CA THR A 36 -2.63 -5.80 -1.67
C THR A 36 -1.99 -5.28 -2.95
N LYS A 37 -1.15 -6.09 -3.61
CA LYS A 37 -0.53 -5.75 -4.88
C LYS A 37 -1.56 -5.52 -5.99
N ALA A 38 -2.51 -6.43 -6.14
CA ALA A 38 -3.58 -6.30 -7.13
C ALA A 38 -4.44 -5.06 -6.87
N ARG A 39 -4.76 -4.80 -5.60
CA ARG A 39 -5.59 -3.66 -5.22
C ARG A 39 -4.90 -2.32 -5.44
N LEU A 40 -3.62 -2.19 -5.05
CA LEU A 40 -2.83 -1.00 -5.35
C LEU A 40 -2.69 -0.80 -6.86
N ALA A 41 -2.46 -1.86 -7.64
CA ALA A 41 -2.40 -1.76 -9.09
C ALA A 41 -3.70 -1.22 -9.69
N GLU A 42 -4.86 -1.67 -9.20
CA GLU A 42 -6.17 -1.16 -9.62
C GLU A 42 -6.37 0.32 -9.25
N LEU A 43 -6.09 0.68 -7.99
CA LEU A 43 -6.29 2.04 -7.49
C LEU A 43 -5.39 3.07 -8.18
N PHE A 44 -4.16 2.67 -8.53
CA PHE A 44 -3.19 3.54 -9.19
C PHE A 44 -3.28 3.52 -10.72
N SER A 45 -3.97 2.57 -11.33
CA SER A 45 -4.07 2.49 -12.79
C SER A 45 -4.74 3.75 -13.33
N ASP A 46 -4.01 4.48 -14.20
CA ASP A 46 -4.46 5.72 -14.82
C ASP A 46 -4.92 6.83 -13.84
N LEU A 47 -4.45 6.77 -12.58
CA LEU A 47 -4.75 7.81 -11.60
C LEU A 47 -4.16 9.15 -12.04
N VAL A 48 -5.02 10.13 -12.31
CA VAL A 48 -4.61 11.49 -12.65
C VAL A 48 -4.22 12.24 -11.38
N LEU A 49 -2.95 12.58 -11.26
CA LEU A 49 -2.40 13.30 -10.11
C LEU A 49 -2.59 14.81 -10.27
N HIS A 50 -2.44 15.32 -11.49
CA HIS A 50 -2.61 16.73 -11.83
C HIS A 50 -3.05 16.86 -13.27
N GLU A 51 -3.99 17.76 -13.53
CA GLU A 51 -4.42 18.11 -14.87
C GLU A 51 -4.93 19.55 -14.87
N LEU A 52 -4.39 20.37 -15.77
CA LEU A 52 -4.75 21.77 -15.92
C LEU A 52 -4.79 22.11 -17.42
N GLU A 53 -5.98 22.33 -17.96
CA GLU A 53 -6.16 22.57 -19.40
C GLU A 53 -5.45 23.85 -19.87
N ASP A 54 -5.56 24.94 -19.09
CA ASP A 54 -5.00 26.26 -19.41
C ASP A 54 -3.67 26.54 -18.69
N ALA A 55 -2.77 25.55 -18.62
CA ALA A 55 -1.43 25.75 -18.07
C ALA A 55 -0.59 26.68 -18.95
N ALA A 56 0.11 27.61 -18.32
CA ALA A 56 1.06 28.50 -19.01
C ALA A 56 2.16 27.68 -19.69
N GLU A 57 2.70 28.17 -20.80
CA GLU A 57 3.70 27.45 -21.59
C GLU A 57 4.90 27.01 -20.74
N GLY A 58 5.23 25.73 -20.82
CA GLY A 58 6.29 25.12 -20.03
C GLY A 58 5.92 24.79 -18.58
N GLU A 59 4.67 24.99 -18.12
CA GLU A 59 4.19 24.52 -16.82
C GLU A 59 3.60 23.09 -16.90
N PRO A 60 3.57 22.32 -15.79
CA PRO A 60 2.95 21.01 -15.74
C PRO A 60 1.47 21.06 -16.17
N GLN A 61 1.15 20.46 -17.30
CA GLN A 61 -0.21 20.39 -17.84
C GLN A 61 -0.92 19.14 -17.35
N ARG A 62 -0.22 18.00 -17.36
CA ARG A 62 -0.79 16.71 -16.97
C ARG A 62 0.25 15.84 -16.28
N LEU A 63 -0.14 15.20 -15.18
CA LEU A 63 0.62 14.19 -14.46
C LEU A 63 -0.32 13.04 -14.13
N LYS A 64 0.09 11.81 -14.44
CA LYS A 64 -0.65 10.61 -14.10
C LYS A 64 0.28 9.49 -13.66
N VAL A 65 -0.26 8.56 -12.89
CA VAL A 65 0.38 7.27 -12.66
C VAL A 65 0.09 6.38 -13.86
N GLU A 66 1.14 5.82 -14.46
CA GLU A 66 1.01 4.85 -15.55
C GLU A 66 0.59 3.49 -14.96
N ARG A 67 1.33 3.01 -13.95
CA ARG A 67 1.08 1.72 -13.30
C ARG A 67 1.85 1.57 -11.99
N LEU A 68 1.42 0.60 -11.17
CA LEU A 68 2.26 0.01 -10.14
C LEU A 68 3.42 -0.75 -10.80
N LYS A 69 4.65 -0.33 -10.53
CA LYS A 69 5.87 -0.94 -11.07
C LYS A 69 6.30 -2.12 -10.22
N GLU A 70 6.33 -1.94 -8.91
CA GLU A 70 6.78 -2.95 -7.96
C GLU A 70 6.12 -2.76 -6.59
N LEU A 71 5.87 -3.87 -5.91
CA LEU A 71 5.51 -3.91 -4.48
C LEU A 71 6.42 -4.93 -3.80
N THR A 72 7.27 -4.47 -2.89
CA THR A 72 8.11 -5.31 -2.03
C THR A 72 7.61 -5.27 -0.59
N GLY A 73 8.12 -6.19 0.23
CA GLY A 73 7.66 -6.39 1.61
C GLY A 73 6.57 -7.46 1.74
N ASP A 74 5.80 -7.41 2.82
CA ASP A 74 4.78 -8.38 3.21
C ASP A 74 3.51 -7.71 3.74
N ALA A 75 2.40 -8.44 3.60
CA ALA A 75 1.11 -8.08 4.16
C ALA A 75 0.37 -9.36 4.54
N SER A 76 -0.08 -9.46 5.78
CA SER A 76 -0.81 -10.61 6.29
C SER A 76 -1.91 -10.19 7.27
N ILE A 77 -2.88 -11.06 7.47
CA ILE A 77 -3.88 -10.93 8.52
C ILE A 77 -3.64 -12.05 9.52
N THR A 78 -3.42 -11.66 10.77
CA THR A 78 -3.12 -12.58 11.86
C THR A 78 -4.32 -12.69 12.79
N THR A 79 -4.71 -13.91 13.15
CA THR A 79 -5.82 -14.21 14.06
C THR A 79 -5.28 -14.75 15.37
N ARG A 80 -5.67 -14.14 16.49
CA ARG A 80 -5.28 -14.60 17.85
C ARG A 80 -6.30 -14.23 18.91
N LYS A 81 -6.14 -14.82 20.11
CA LYS A 81 -6.82 -14.41 21.35
C LYS A 81 -8.35 -14.27 21.20
N GLY A 82 -9.00 -15.27 20.60
CA GLY A 82 -10.45 -15.28 20.44
C GLY A 82 -10.91 -14.52 19.19
N ASN A 83 -10.35 -14.89 18.03
CA ASN A 83 -10.73 -14.35 16.72
C ASN A 83 -10.45 -12.84 16.53
N LYS A 84 -9.52 -12.27 17.31
CA LYS A 84 -9.02 -10.91 17.05
C LYS A 84 -8.10 -10.97 15.85
N ARG A 85 -8.45 -10.22 14.81
CA ARG A 85 -7.73 -10.17 13.55
C ARG A 85 -6.95 -8.86 13.46
N PHE A 86 -5.70 -8.94 13.04
CA PHE A 86 -4.81 -7.78 12.89
C PHE A 86 -4.19 -7.82 11.50
N ALA A 87 -4.32 -6.74 10.74
CA ALA A 87 -3.53 -6.53 9.54
C ALA A 87 -2.11 -6.13 9.95
N VAL A 88 -1.13 -6.97 9.58
CA VAL A 88 0.30 -6.73 9.74
C VAL A 88 0.87 -6.55 8.35
N PHE A 89 1.64 -5.50 8.13
CA PHE A 89 2.25 -5.22 6.85
C PHE A 89 3.49 -4.36 7.03
N ASP A 90 4.41 -4.50 6.09
CA ASP A 90 5.59 -3.69 5.86
C ASP A 90 5.81 -3.69 4.34
N LEU A 91 5.65 -2.54 3.71
CA LEU A 91 5.54 -2.42 2.26
C LEU A 91 6.45 -1.30 1.74
N SER A 92 7.02 -1.56 0.57
CA SER A 92 7.64 -0.53 -0.27
C SER A 92 6.99 -0.55 -1.65
N VAL A 93 6.48 0.60 -2.07
CA VAL A 93 5.67 0.78 -3.27
C VAL A 93 6.46 1.58 -4.29
N ALA A 94 6.61 1.05 -5.51
CA ALA A 94 7.17 1.78 -6.64
C ALA A 94 6.13 1.98 -7.74
N LEU A 95 5.91 3.22 -8.15
CA LEU A 95 4.96 3.63 -9.18
C LEU A 95 5.71 4.22 -10.37
N ALA A 96 5.31 3.85 -11.59
CA ALA A 96 5.74 4.53 -12.80
C ALA A 96 4.78 5.69 -13.08
N TRP A 97 5.29 6.89 -13.28
CA TRP A 97 4.50 8.07 -13.60
C TRP A 97 4.88 8.63 -14.97
N GLU A 98 3.92 9.30 -15.60
CA GLU A 98 4.15 10.05 -16.83
C GLU A 98 3.53 11.45 -16.74
N GLY A 99 4.15 12.39 -17.44
CA GLY A 99 3.81 13.80 -17.37
C GLY A 99 4.07 14.56 -18.65
N MET A 100 3.34 15.65 -18.83
CA MET A 100 3.48 16.57 -19.97
C MET A 100 3.46 18.01 -19.47
N VAL A 101 4.26 18.86 -20.11
CA VAL A 101 4.23 20.31 -19.91
C VAL A 101 3.45 20.98 -21.03
N ALA A 102 2.77 22.09 -20.73
CA ALA A 102 1.99 22.83 -21.71
C ALA A 102 2.89 23.36 -22.84
N GLY A 103 2.39 23.30 -24.07
CA GLY A 103 3.13 23.70 -25.27
C GLY A 103 4.14 22.65 -25.78
N SER A 104 4.29 21.50 -25.11
CA SER A 104 5.16 20.41 -25.55
C SER A 104 4.35 19.15 -25.87
N THR A 105 4.76 18.41 -26.90
CA THR A 105 4.22 17.08 -27.22
C THR A 105 4.99 15.94 -26.55
N THR A 106 6.04 16.27 -25.79
CA THR A 106 6.94 15.27 -25.20
C THR A 106 6.40 14.77 -23.87
N VAL A 107 6.21 13.45 -23.79
CA VAL A 107 5.89 12.76 -22.53
C VAL A 107 7.18 12.48 -21.78
N VAL A 108 7.24 12.94 -20.54
CA VAL A 108 8.32 12.65 -19.60
C VAL A 108 7.87 11.53 -18.66
N LYS A 109 8.76 10.60 -18.37
CA LYS A 109 8.51 9.47 -17.47
C LYS A 109 9.43 9.49 -16.27
N GLY A 110 9.04 8.80 -15.21
CA GLY A 110 9.86 8.60 -14.02
C GLY A 110 9.25 7.61 -13.05
N ASP A 111 9.89 7.48 -11.88
CA ASP A 111 9.40 6.64 -10.80
C ASP A 111 9.10 7.46 -9.54
N ILE A 112 8.06 7.05 -8.81
CA ILE A 112 7.82 7.44 -7.42
C ILE A 112 8.07 6.20 -6.57
N ARG A 113 8.84 6.32 -5.48
CA ARG A 113 8.96 5.27 -4.46
C ARG A 113 8.48 5.78 -3.11
N ILE A 114 7.69 4.95 -2.44
CA ILE A 114 7.21 5.17 -1.08
C ILE A 114 7.68 3.97 -0.26
N GLU A 115 8.56 4.22 0.70
CA GLU A 115 9.12 3.22 1.61
C GLU A 115 8.58 3.45 3.02
N GLU A 116 8.85 2.51 3.93
CA GLU A 116 8.41 2.56 5.34
C GLU A 116 6.88 2.57 5.50
N VAL A 117 6.14 1.91 4.59
CA VAL A 117 4.68 1.75 4.72
C VAL A 117 4.40 0.53 5.60
N HIS A 118 4.41 0.71 6.92
CA HIS A 118 4.26 -0.39 7.88
C HIS A 118 3.09 -0.21 8.87
N SER A 119 2.62 -1.32 9.42
CA SER A 119 1.38 -1.39 10.22
C SER A 119 1.41 -0.66 11.57
N THR A 120 2.60 -0.35 12.08
CA THR A 120 2.81 0.39 13.34
C THR A 120 3.09 1.87 13.14
N GLY A 121 3.32 2.30 11.90
CA GLY A 121 3.61 3.68 11.55
C GLY A 121 2.37 4.38 10.99
N ASP A 122 2.57 5.63 10.62
CA ASP A 122 1.58 6.46 9.94
C ASP A 122 2.17 7.18 8.72
N GLU A 123 1.41 8.09 8.11
CA GLU A 123 1.81 8.78 6.89
C GLU A 123 3.05 9.69 7.09
N ASP A 124 3.36 10.09 8.33
CA ASP A 124 4.53 10.91 8.65
C ASP A 124 5.83 10.10 8.61
N ASP A 125 5.75 8.77 8.75
CA ASP A 125 6.90 7.85 8.67
C ASP A 125 7.30 7.55 7.21
N TYR A 126 6.41 7.80 6.24
CA TYR A 126 6.62 7.41 4.85
C TYR A 126 7.80 8.15 4.21
N VAL A 127 8.71 7.38 3.59
CA VAL A 127 9.83 7.94 2.84
C VAL A 127 9.47 8.03 1.36
N TYR A 128 9.17 9.26 0.90
CA TYR A 128 8.79 9.53 -0.50
C TYR A 128 9.96 10.04 -1.33
N SER A 129 10.27 9.34 -2.42
CA SER A 129 11.30 9.73 -3.38
C SER A 129 10.79 9.73 -4.82
N VAL A 130 11.32 10.65 -5.63
CA VAL A 130 10.92 10.85 -7.03
C VAL A 130 12.15 10.90 -7.94
N THR A 131 12.11 10.11 -9.00
CA THR A 131 13.07 10.13 -10.11
C THR A 131 12.38 10.55 -11.40
N VAL A 132 13.17 10.99 -12.36
CA VAL A 132 12.73 11.33 -13.72
C VAL A 132 13.74 10.77 -14.71
N GLU A 133 13.27 10.27 -15.84
CA GLU A 133 14.13 9.77 -16.91
C GLU A 133 14.65 10.93 -17.76
N GLY A 134 15.98 10.95 -17.96
CA GLY A 134 16.66 12.00 -18.71
C GLY A 134 16.86 13.30 -17.93
N SER A 135 17.24 14.35 -18.65
CA SER A 135 17.57 15.65 -18.07
C SER A 135 17.12 16.79 -18.97
N GLY A 136 16.48 17.81 -18.39
CA GLY A 136 16.02 18.99 -19.11
C GLY A 136 15.09 19.85 -18.27
N ALA A 137 14.69 21.01 -18.80
CA ALA A 137 13.82 21.95 -18.08
C ALA A 137 12.43 21.35 -17.79
N ALA A 138 11.83 20.66 -18.76
CA ALA A 138 10.54 19.99 -18.59
C ALA A 138 10.62 18.87 -17.54
N GLN A 139 11.68 18.06 -17.57
CA GLN A 139 11.93 16.99 -16.60
C GLN A 139 12.10 17.54 -15.19
N ALA A 140 12.87 18.62 -15.03
CA ALA A 140 13.06 19.27 -13.73
C ALA A 140 11.75 19.82 -13.17
N LYS A 141 10.95 20.49 -14.00
CA LYS A 141 9.63 21.02 -13.62
C LYS A 141 8.64 19.92 -13.24
N LEU A 142 8.51 18.87 -14.07
CA LEU A 142 7.59 17.77 -13.78
C LEU A 142 8.03 16.99 -12.54
N ARG A 143 9.33 16.76 -12.34
CA ARG A 143 9.86 16.15 -11.11
C ARG A 143 9.50 16.98 -9.88
N ALA A 144 9.65 18.31 -9.95
CA ALA A 144 9.27 19.19 -8.86
C ALA A 144 7.76 19.14 -8.58
N ALA A 145 6.94 19.10 -9.63
CA ALA A 145 5.50 18.98 -9.50
C ALA A 145 5.06 17.64 -8.89
N VAL A 146 5.69 16.52 -9.27
CA VAL A 146 5.43 15.20 -8.65
C VAL A 146 5.91 15.14 -7.19
N ALA A 147 6.91 15.95 -6.83
CA ALA A 147 7.38 16.10 -5.46
C ALA A 147 6.55 17.09 -4.63
N ASP A 148 5.56 17.75 -5.22
CA ASP A 148 4.71 18.72 -4.54
C ASP A 148 3.87 18.04 -3.43
N PRO A 149 3.70 18.68 -2.25
CA PRO A 149 2.89 18.13 -1.16
C PRO A 149 1.47 17.74 -1.57
N ALA A 150 0.82 18.49 -2.46
CA ALA A 150 -0.55 18.18 -2.90
C ALA A 150 -0.62 16.85 -3.66
N ILE A 151 0.43 16.52 -4.42
CA ILE A 151 0.54 15.23 -5.12
C ILE A 151 0.84 14.10 -4.14
N LYS A 152 1.75 14.33 -3.19
CA LYS A 152 2.04 13.35 -2.13
C LYS A 152 0.79 12.95 -1.36
N VAL A 153 -0.03 13.92 -0.97
CA VAL A 153 -1.30 13.66 -0.25
C VAL A 153 -2.23 12.77 -1.08
N LYS A 154 -2.35 12.98 -2.40
CA LYS A 154 -3.17 12.11 -3.27
C LYS A 154 -2.63 10.67 -3.33
N VAL A 155 -1.31 10.51 -3.46
CA VAL A 155 -0.66 9.19 -3.47
C VAL A 155 -0.87 8.49 -2.12
N TYR A 156 -0.66 9.20 -1.01
CA TYR A 156 -0.84 8.66 0.35
C TYR A 156 -2.29 8.29 0.61
N ALA A 157 -3.25 9.14 0.23
CA ALA A 157 -4.68 8.83 0.35
C ALA A 157 -5.05 7.54 -0.41
N THR A 158 -4.43 7.30 -1.57
CA THR A 158 -4.65 6.08 -2.37
C THR A 158 -4.10 4.84 -1.67
N ILE A 159 -2.90 4.93 -1.09
CA ILE A 159 -2.31 3.86 -0.26
C ILE A 159 -3.17 3.63 0.99
N GLY A 160 -3.58 4.70 1.66
CA GLY A 160 -4.42 4.68 2.86
C GLY A 160 -5.77 4.03 2.60
N GLN A 161 -6.37 4.23 1.42
CA GLN A 161 -7.56 3.49 1.00
C GLN A 161 -7.30 1.97 0.96
N CYS A 162 -6.22 1.53 0.32
CA CYS A 162 -5.88 0.10 0.27
C CYS A 162 -5.62 -0.48 1.66
N ILE A 163 -4.91 0.26 2.52
CA ILE A 163 -4.63 -0.16 3.91
C ILE A 163 -5.92 -0.27 4.72
N LYS A 164 -6.86 0.67 4.55
CA LYS A 164 -8.17 0.61 5.18
C LYS A 164 -8.93 -0.64 4.75
N GLU A 165 -8.99 -0.92 3.45
CA GLU A 165 -9.65 -2.11 2.92
C GLU A 165 -8.97 -3.43 3.34
N LEU A 166 -7.64 -3.41 3.55
CA LEU A 166 -6.91 -4.54 4.14
C LEU A 166 -7.34 -4.76 5.60
N ARG A 167 -7.44 -3.68 6.38
CA ARG A 167 -7.89 -3.72 7.78
C ARG A 167 -9.34 -4.18 7.89
N ASP A 168 -10.22 -3.82 6.95
CA ASP A 168 -11.62 -4.25 6.94
C ASP A 168 -11.78 -5.77 6.67
N GLN A 169 -10.76 -6.42 6.09
CA GLN A 169 -10.72 -7.88 5.93
C GLN A 169 -10.22 -8.62 7.18
N ALA A 170 -9.63 -7.90 8.14
CA ALA A 170 -9.20 -8.43 9.42
C ALA A 170 -10.42 -8.51 10.34
#